data_AF-A0A838WCX4-F1
#
_entry.id   AF-A0A838WCX4-F1
#
_cell.length_a   1.000
_cell.length_b   1.000
_cell.length_c   1.000
_cell.angle_alpha   90.00
_cell.angle_beta   90.00
_cell.angle_gamma   90.00
#
_symmetry.space_group_name_H-M   'P 1'
#
loop_
_entity.id
_entity.type
_entity.pdbx_description
1 polymer ?
#
loop_
_entity_poly.entity_id
_entity_poly.type
_entity_poly.pdbx_seq_one_letter_code
_entity_poly.pdbx_strand_id
1 'polypeptide(L)'
;MKAETFAKLVVLDTLLDAEVGYYLEHPSASDLFRERLVSGISDLVDQIDTLDAVAAAHSYDAIVDFLSELPERGGDGVVTAAIRFKRASERLVRRGMRRREMEQASTWAVVVDELLEALAAEYPRAVPSADEIRAREYLRAQLLLTRARNAAESMLGRLDGEGQPEFRSDLDRLTYAVRHQRPSPRAVELLIRAPQEYARSQRPTSISRVGGFVLRLLLRRSPTAGDSERSRGDRGAATGWRRRVEDPG
;
A
#
# COMPACT_ATOMS: atom_id res chain seq x y z
N MET A 1 -5.31 8.28 6.34
CA MET A 1 -4.87 8.01 4.96
C MET A 1 -5.56 6.74 4.47
N LYS A 2 -6.11 6.77 3.27
CA LYS A 2 -6.74 5.59 2.64
C LYS A 2 -5.69 4.71 1.96
N ALA A 3 -6.03 3.46 1.65
CA ALA A 3 -5.12 2.53 0.98
C ALA A 3 -4.74 3.03 -0.41
N GLU A 4 -5.66 3.69 -1.12
CA GLU A 4 -5.43 4.27 -2.44
C GLU A 4 -4.37 5.38 -2.39
N THR A 5 -4.48 6.31 -1.43
CA THR A 5 -3.47 7.34 -1.17
C THR A 5 -2.11 6.72 -0.85
N PHE A 6 -2.08 5.71 0.02
CA PHE A 6 -0.85 5.00 0.37
C PHE A 6 -0.20 4.34 -0.86
N ALA A 7 -1.00 3.68 -1.70
CA ALA A 7 -0.50 3.06 -2.93
C ALA A 7 0.09 4.09 -3.90
N LYS A 8 -0.56 5.25 -4.09
CA LYS A 8 0.00 6.35 -4.90
C LYS A 8 1.31 6.89 -4.31
N LEU A 9 1.44 7.01 -2.99
CA LEU A 9 2.70 7.38 -2.34
C LEU A 9 3.81 6.35 -2.58
N VAL A 10 3.48 5.05 -2.61
CA VAL A 10 4.45 3.98 -2.94
C VAL A 10 4.90 4.08 -4.41
N VAL A 11 3.97 4.35 -5.33
CA VAL A 11 4.31 4.60 -6.75
C VAL A 11 5.24 5.82 -6.87
N LEU A 12 4.93 6.92 -6.17
CA LEU A 12 5.73 8.14 -6.17
C LEU A 12 7.16 7.89 -5.67
N ASP A 13 7.31 7.22 -4.52
CA ASP A 13 8.61 6.81 -3.96
C ASP A 13 9.40 5.95 -4.96
N THR A 14 8.72 5.02 -5.64
CA THR A 14 9.34 4.11 -6.61
C THR A 14 9.85 4.85 -7.85
N LEU A 15 9.07 5.81 -8.37
CA LEU A 15 9.48 6.61 -9.51
C LEU A 15 10.64 7.54 -9.14
N LEU A 16 10.62 8.14 -7.95
CA LEU A 16 11.72 8.97 -7.47
C LEU A 16 13.01 8.16 -7.28
N ASP A 17 12.94 6.95 -6.72
CA ASP A 17 14.07 6.02 -6.62
C ASP A 17 14.67 5.72 -8.01
N ALA A 18 13.83 5.53 -9.03
CA ALA A 18 14.28 5.28 -10.40
C ALA A 18 15.00 6.48 -11.00
N GLU A 19 14.46 7.68 -10.80
CA GLU A 19 15.02 8.92 -11.31
C GLU A 19 16.37 9.24 -10.65
N VAL A 20 16.45 9.08 -9.33
CA VAL A 20 17.70 9.23 -8.59
C VAL A 20 18.73 8.19 -9.04
N GLY A 21 18.33 6.92 -9.16
CA GLY A 21 19.22 5.86 -9.65
C GLY A 21 19.78 6.17 -11.04
N TYR A 22 18.91 6.57 -11.98
CA TYR A 22 19.32 6.95 -13.32
C TYR A 22 20.28 8.15 -13.33
N TYR A 23 19.99 9.18 -12.52
CA TYR A 23 20.87 10.35 -12.40
C TYR A 23 22.26 10.00 -11.86
N LEU A 24 22.36 9.09 -10.89
CA LEU A 24 23.64 8.68 -10.33
C LEU A 24 24.50 7.90 -11.34
N GLU A 25 23.88 7.09 -12.18
CA GLU A 25 24.57 6.36 -13.26
C GLU A 25 24.89 7.26 -14.46
N HIS A 26 24.04 8.26 -14.73
CA HIS A 26 24.15 9.17 -15.86
C HIS A 26 24.06 10.63 -15.39
N PRO A 27 25.09 11.15 -14.69
CA PRO A 27 25.06 12.51 -14.16
C PRO A 27 24.80 13.50 -15.29
N SER A 28 23.69 14.21 -15.20
CA SER A 28 23.30 15.27 -16.12
C SER A 28 23.30 16.61 -15.42
N ALA A 29 23.09 17.71 -16.16
CA ALA A 29 22.86 19.01 -15.55
C ALA A 29 21.67 18.91 -14.57
N SER A 30 21.84 19.41 -13.35
CA SER A 30 20.83 19.32 -12.28
C SER A 30 19.49 19.92 -12.70
N ASP A 31 19.48 20.97 -13.52
CA ASP A 31 18.26 21.59 -14.03
C ASP A 31 17.46 20.66 -14.94
N LEU A 32 18.14 19.89 -15.80
CA LEU A 32 17.49 18.90 -16.65
C LEU A 32 16.89 17.76 -15.82
N PHE A 33 17.58 17.35 -14.75
CA PHE A 33 17.05 16.37 -13.80
C PHE A 33 15.82 16.92 -13.06
N ARG A 34 15.86 18.16 -12.57
CA ARG A 34 14.75 18.84 -11.88
C ARG A 34 13.52 18.91 -12.78
N GLU A 35 13.66 19.46 -13.98
CA GLU A 35 12.56 19.62 -14.94
C GLU A 35 11.89 18.27 -15.24
N ARG A 36 12.71 17.26 -15.52
CA ARG A 36 12.21 15.94 -15.88
C ARG A 36 11.59 15.19 -14.72
N LEU A 37 12.10 15.38 -13.50
CA LEU A 37 11.51 14.80 -12.29
C LEU A 37 10.15 15.45 -12.01
N VAL A 38 10.07 16.78 -12.04
CA VAL A 38 8.82 17.53 -11.84
C VAL A 38 7.77 17.13 -12.86
N SER A 39 8.13 17.10 -14.15
CA SER A 39 7.21 16.65 -15.21
C SER A 39 6.72 15.22 -15.00
N GLY A 40 7.54 14.34 -14.42
CA GLY A 40 7.17 12.94 -14.20
C GLY A 40 6.29 12.69 -12.97
N ILE A 41 6.37 13.55 -11.94
CA ILE A 41 5.66 13.34 -10.67
C ILE A 41 4.45 14.26 -10.45
N SER A 42 4.30 15.34 -11.23
CA SER A 42 3.21 16.31 -11.06
C SER A 42 1.83 15.66 -11.18
N ASP A 43 1.58 14.91 -12.25
CA ASP A 43 0.30 14.20 -12.46
C ASP A 43 -0.05 13.26 -11.30
N LEU A 44 0.96 12.67 -10.65
CA LEU A 44 0.78 11.75 -9.53
C LEU A 44 0.48 12.51 -8.22
N VAL A 45 1.07 13.68 -8.01
CA VAL A 45 0.74 14.56 -6.88
C VAL A 45 -0.70 15.07 -6.99
N ASP A 46 -1.16 15.43 -8.18
CA ASP A 46 -2.54 15.87 -8.44
C ASP A 46 -3.56 14.73 -8.16
N GLN A 47 -3.20 13.49 -8.52
CA GLN A 47 -3.99 12.31 -8.15
C GLN A 47 -4.04 12.11 -6.63
N ILE A 48 -2.93 12.33 -5.92
CA ILE A 48 -2.89 12.26 -4.45
C ILE A 48 -3.76 13.38 -3.86
N ASP A 49 -3.73 14.60 -4.40
CA ASP A 49 -4.52 15.74 -3.92
C ASP A 49 -6.02 15.46 -3.97
N THR A 50 -6.46 14.88 -5.08
CA THR A 50 -7.86 14.44 -5.26
C THR A 50 -8.29 13.40 -4.20
N LEU A 51 -7.35 12.58 -3.71
CA LEU A 51 -7.63 11.53 -2.72
C LEU A 51 -7.49 12.00 -1.27
N ASP A 52 -6.46 12.80 -0.99
CA ASP A 52 -6.00 13.25 0.32
C ASP A 52 -5.11 14.50 0.17
N ALA A 53 -5.73 15.68 0.15
CA ALA A 53 -5.04 16.97 0.00
C ALA A 53 -3.94 17.23 1.04
N VAL A 54 -4.09 16.69 2.26
CA VAL A 54 -3.05 16.83 3.30
C VAL A 54 -1.83 15.99 2.95
N ALA A 55 -2.03 14.77 2.46
CA ALA A 55 -0.94 13.94 1.98
C ALA A 55 -0.26 14.58 0.75
N ALA A 56 -1.03 15.16 -0.16
CA ALA A 56 -0.49 15.86 -1.34
C ALA A 56 0.36 17.07 -0.95
N ALA A 57 -0.12 17.93 -0.05
CA ALA A 57 0.62 19.09 0.43
C ALA A 57 1.97 18.67 1.05
N HIS A 58 1.98 17.65 1.90
CA HIS A 58 3.22 17.14 2.49
C HIS A 58 4.16 16.48 1.47
N SER A 59 3.61 15.77 0.48
CA SER A 59 4.42 15.22 -0.63
C SER A 59 5.02 16.34 -1.47
N TYR A 60 4.25 17.39 -1.75
CA TYR A 60 4.72 18.57 -2.46
C TYR A 60 5.84 19.27 -1.70
N ASP A 61 5.66 19.55 -0.40
CA ASP A 61 6.70 20.14 0.45
C ASP A 61 7.98 19.30 0.42
N ALA A 62 7.86 17.98 0.58
CA ALA A 62 9.01 17.08 0.54
C ALA A 62 9.71 17.07 -0.84
N ILE A 63 8.95 17.14 -1.93
CA ILE A 63 9.50 17.25 -3.30
C ILE A 63 10.23 18.59 -3.46
N VAL A 64 9.64 19.69 -3.03
CA VAL A 64 10.25 21.03 -3.11
C VAL A 64 11.53 21.10 -2.30
N ASP A 65 11.52 20.58 -1.07
CA ASP A 65 12.71 20.47 -0.21
C ASP A 65 13.79 19.64 -0.91
N PHE A 66 13.43 18.48 -1.46
CA PHE A 66 14.34 17.62 -2.21
C PHE A 66 15.00 18.37 -3.38
N LEU A 67 14.19 19.02 -4.23
CA LEU A 67 14.66 19.71 -5.42
C LEU A 67 15.55 20.92 -5.09
N SER A 68 15.24 21.61 -3.99
CA SER A 68 15.98 22.79 -3.51
C SER A 68 17.32 22.41 -2.90
N GLU A 69 17.43 21.21 -2.31
CA GLU A 69 18.68 20.68 -1.74
C GLU A 69 19.60 20.02 -2.78
N LEU A 70 19.17 19.88 -4.05
CA LEU A 70 19.99 19.25 -5.08
C LEU A 70 21.26 20.08 -5.34
N PRO A 71 22.46 19.47 -5.21
CA PRO A 71 23.71 20.16 -5.53
C PRO A 71 23.76 20.53 -7.02
N GLU A 72 24.37 21.67 -7.33
CA GLU A 72 24.60 22.08 -8.72
C GLU A 72 25.55 21.13 -9.45
N ARG A 73 26.46 20.45 -8.71
CA ARG A 73 27.43 19.47 -9.21
C ARG A 73 27.72 18.38 -8.16
N GLY A 74 27.70 17.11 -8.56
CA GLY A 74 28.15 15.95 -7.75
C GLY A 74 27.04 15.05 -7.19
N GLY A 75 27.30 13.74 -7.09
CA GLY A 75 26.30 12.71 -6.77
C GLY A 75 25.95 12.53 -5.28
N ASP A 76 26.89 12.76 -4.35
CA ASP A 76 26.68 12.49 -2.91
C ASP A 76 25.59 13.36 -2.28
N GLY A 77 25.44 14.60 -2.75
CA GLY A 77 24.37 15.50 -2.29
C GLY A 77 22.98 15.04 -2.74
N VAL A 78 22.86 14.45 -3.93
CA VAL A 78 21.59 13.92 -4.45
C VAL A 78 21.13 12.70 -3.64
N VAL A 79 22.05 11.80 -3.29
CA VAL A 79 21.74 10.65 -2.42
C VAL A 79 21.24 11.13 -1.06
N THR A 80 21.90 12.13 -0.47
CA THR A 80 21.52 12.68 0.82
C THR A 80 20.12 13.32 0.79
N ALA A 81 19.83 14.11 -0.24
CA ALA A 81 18.51 14.70 -0.45
C ALA A 81 17.44 13.60 -0.63
N ALA A 82 17.73 12.56 -1.42
CA ALA A 82 16.80 11.45 -1.65
C ALA A 82 16.49 10.67 -0.35
N ILE A 83 17.49 10.43 0.49
CA ILE A 83 17.30 9.81 1.80
C ILE A 83 16.42 10.68 2.71
N ARG A 84 16.58 12.01 2.67
CA ARG A 84 15.74 12.93 3.45
C ARG A 84 14.30 12.91 2.97
N PHE A 85 14.08 12.97 1.66
CA PHE A 85 12.77 12.82 1.04
C PHE A 85 12.09 11.52 1.49
N LYS A 86 12.79 10.39 1.36
CA LYS A 86 12.27 9.08 1.77
C LYS A 86 11.86 9.04 3.23
N ARG A 87 12.69 9.61 4.12
CA ARG A 87 12.36 9.72 5.54
C ARG A 87 11.13 10.61 5.77
N ALA A 88 10.92 11.66 4.98
CA ALA A 88 9.72 12.49 5.06
C ALA A 88 8.47 11.71 4.62
N SER A 89 8.53 11.04 3.47
CA SER A 89 7.46 10.16 2.96
C SER A 89 7.12 9.03 3.93
N GLU A 90 8.13 8.38 4.53
CA GLU A 90 7.91 7.36 5.57
C GLU A 90 7.22 7.93 6.81
N ARG A 91 7.59 9.14 7.25
CA ARG A 91 6.91 9.80 8.38
C ARG A 91 5.46 10.13 8.03
N LEU A 92 5.19 10.56 6.80
CA LEU A 92 3.84 10.81 6.31
C LEU A 92 3.00 9.54 6.38
N VAL A 93 3.51 8.42 5.86
CA VAL A 93 2.82 7.12 5.91
C VAL A 93 2.61 6.66 7.35
N ARG A 94 3.63 6.72 8.22
CA ARG A 94 3.52 6.29 9.63
C ARG A 94 2.51 7.11 10.44
N ARG A 95 2.34 8.40 10.11
CA ARG A 95 1.37 9.29 10.76
C ARG A 95 -0.03 9.13 10.18
N GLY A 96 -0.12 8.99 8.85
CA GLY A 96 -1.38 8.97 8.12
C GLY A 96 -2.07 7.61 8.10
N MET A 97 -1.32 6.51 8.14
CA MET A 97 -1.85 5.15 8.07
C MET A 97 -1.63 4.42 9.39
N ARG A 98 -2.68 3.76 9.90
CA ARG A 98 -2.56 3.01 11.15
C ARG A 98 -1.77 1.73 10.88
N ARG A 99 -0.89 1.35 11.82
CA ARG A 99 -0.13 0.09 11.74
C ARG A 99 -1.02 -1.13 11.43
N ARG A 100 -2.18 -1.21 12.07
CA ARG A 100 -3.18 -2.28 11.83
C ARG A 100 -3.74 -2.31 10.40
N GLU A 101 -3.74 -1.20 9.68
CA GLU A 101 -4.18 -1.14 8.28
C GLU A 101 -3.06 -1.64 7.35
N MET A 102 -1.79 -1.34 7.67
CA MET A 102 -0.63 -1.88 6.95
C MET A 102 -0.41 -3.39 7.19
N GLU A 103 -1.03 -3.95 8.23
CA GLU A 103 -1.04 -5.38 8.53
C GLU A 103 -2.12 -6.13 7.73
N GLN A 104 -3.00 -5.44 7.00
CA GLN A 104 -4.05 -6.07 6.19
C GLN A 104 -3.55 -6.42 4.79
N ALA A 105 -3.86 -7.63 4.31
CA ALA A 105 -3.58 -8.04 2.93
C ALA A 105 -4.25 -7.13 1.89
N SER A 106 -5.49 -6.69 2.17
CA SER A 106 -6.28 -5.81 1.29
C SER A 106 -5.62 -4.45 1.03
N THR A 107 -4.84 -3.91 1.98
CA THR A 107 -4.03 -2.71 1.76
C THR A 107 -2.96 -2.95 0.70
N TRP A 108 -2.21 -4.05 0.85
CA TRP A 108 -1.14 -4.39 -0.09
C TRP A 108 -1.68 -4.82 -1.45
N ALA A 109 -2.90 -5.35 -1.51
CA ALA A 109 -3.59 -5.63 -2.76
C ALA A 109 -3.83 -4.34 -3.59
N VAL A 110 -4.21 -3.23 -2.93
CA VAL A 110 -4.31 -1.92 -3.58
C VAL A 110 -2.93 -1.48 -4.09
N VAL A 111 -1.87 -1.66 -3.30
CA VAL A 111 -0.50 -1.29 -3.71
C VAL A 111 -0.04 -2.09 -4.93
N VAL A 112 -0.30 -3.40 -4.98
CA VAL A 112 0.02 -4.24 -6.14
C VAL A 112 -0.73 -3.77 -7.38
N ASP A 113 -2.04 -3.55 -7.28
CA ASP A 113 -2.87 -3.10 -8.41
C ASP A 113 -2.35 -1.78 -9.01
N GLU A 114 -2.05 -0.79 -8.15
CA GLU A 114 -1.54 0.52 -8.58
C GLU A 114 -0.12 0.45 -9.17
N LEU A 115 0.77 -0.37 -8.62
CA LEU A 115 2.13 -0.55 -9.16
C LEU A 115 2.09 -1.26 -10.53
N LEU A 116 1.20 -2.22 -10.71
CA LEU A 116 0.98 -2.91 -11.98
C LEU A 116 0.33 -1.98 -13.01
N GLU A 117 -0.59 -1.11 -12.60
CA GLU A 117 -1.14 -0.06 -13.47
C GLU A 117 -0.07 0.95 -13.92
N ALA A 118 0.76 1.42 -12.98
CA ALA A 118 1.89 2.28 -13.31
C ALA A 118 2.90 1.60 -14.24
N LEU A 119 3.18 0.30 -14.02
CA LEU A 119 4.02 -0.49 -14.92
C LEU A 119 3.43 -0.56 -16.34
N ALA A 120 2.12 -0.80 -16.46
CA ALA A 120 1.45 -0.85 -17.76
C ALA A 120 1.50 0.51 -18.49
N ALA A 121 1.47 1.62 -17.76
CA ALA A 121 1.61 2.96 -18.34
C ALA A 121 3.06 3.28 -18.76
N GLU A 122 4.05 2.82 -17.99
CA GLU A 122 5.46 3.16 -18.22
C GLU A 122 6.15 2.24 -19.23
N TYR A 123 5.79 0.95 -19.27
CA TYR A 123 6.43 -0.03 -20.15
C TYR A 123 6.35 0.33 -21.66
N PRO A 124 5.23 0.81 -22.21
CA PRO A 124 5.17 1.25 -23.61
C PRO A 124 6.11 2.43 -23.92
N ARG A 125 6.43 3.27 -22.94
CA ARG A 125 7.41 4.36 -23.08
C ARG A 125 8.84 3.83 -23.04
N ALA A 126 9.06 2.77 -22.25
CA ALA A 126 10.35 2.09 -22.12
C ALA A 126 10.73 1.28 -23.36
N VAL A 127 9.76 0.60 -23.95
CA VAL A 127 9.93 -0.30 -25.11
C VAL A 127 8.93 0.10 -26.20
N PRO A 128 9.17 1.23 -26.90
CA PRO A 128 8.26 1.70 -27.94
C PRO A 128 8.22 0.77 -29.16
N SER A 129 9.30 0.02 -29.41
CA SER A 129 9.41 -1.01 -30.44
C SER A 129 10.31 -2.16 -29.96
N ALA A 130 10.28 -3.31 -30.64
CA ALA A 130 11.02 -4.50 -30.21
C ALA A 130 12.56 -4.28 -30.14
N ASP A 131 13.08 -3.33 -30.91
CA ASP A 131 14.52 -3.07 -31.04
C ASP A 131 14.97 -1.76 -30.34
N GLU A 132 14.04 -0.98 -29.79
CA GLU A 132 14.33 0.28 -29.10
C GLU A 132 14.04 0.15 -27.61
N ILE A 133 15.03 0.48 -26.78
CA ILE A 133 14.87 0.59 -25.33
C ILE A 133 15.29 1.97 -24.89
N ARG A 134 14.41 2.65 -24.17
CA ARG A 134 14.73 3.89 -23.48
C ARG A 134 15.14 3.55 -22.04
N ALA A 135 16.45 3.62 -21.79
CA ALA A 135 17.08 3.09 -20.58
C ALA A 135 16.45 3.65 -19.28
N ARG A 136 16.07 4.93 -19.28
CA ARG A 136 15.48 5.62 -18.12
C ARG A 136 14.09 5.10 -17.79
N GLU A 137 13.19 5.10 -18.76
CA GLU A 137 11.83 4.55 -18.66
C GLU A 137 11.88 3.05 -18.34
N TYR A 138 12.87 2.34 -18.90
CA TYR A 138 13.05 0.92 -18.62
C TYR A 138 13.49 0.66 -17.18
N LEU A 139 14.35 1.51 -16.60
CA LEU A 139 14.68 1.45 -15.17
C LEU A 139 13.44 1.69 -14.30
N ARG A 140 12.60 2.67 -14.66
CA ARG A 140 11.31 2.92 -13.98
C ARG A 140 10.42 1.69 -14.01
N ALA A 141 10.22 1.09 -15.18
CA ALA A 141 9.45 -0.14 -15.35
C ALA A 141 10.01 -1.30 -14.50
N GLN A 142 11.33 -1.48 -14.47
CA GLN A 142 11.96 -2.53 -13.66
C GLN A 142 11.78 -2.32 -12.15
N LEU A 143 11.89 -1.08 -11.66
CA LEU A 143 11.66 -0.78 -10.25
C LEU A 143 10.19 -0.91 -9.86
N LEU A 144 9.25 -0.46 -10.70
CA LEU A 144 7.81 -0.67 -10.50
C LEU A 144 7.49 -2.16 -10.36
N LEU A 145 8.03 -3.00 -11.24
CA LEU A 145 7.83 -4.45 -11.19
C LEU A 145 8.44 -5.08 -9.93
N THR A 146 9.65 -4.65 -9.55
CA THR A 146 10.32 -5.14 -8.33
C THR A 146 9.51 -4.75 -7.08
N ARG A 147 9.00 -3.52 -7.02
CA ARG A 147 8.15 -3.06 -5.91
C ARG A 147 6.78 -3.77 -5.91
N ALA A 148 6.19 -4.04 -7.07
CA ALA A 148 4.96 -4.82 -7.18
C ALA A 148 5.14 -6.23 -6.60
N ARG A 149 6.27 -6.88 -6.90
CA ARG A 149 6.62 -8.19 -6.31
C ARG A 149 6.74 -8.12 -4.78
N ASN A 150 7.46 -7.14 -4.24
CA ASN A 150 7.60 -6.98 -2.79
C ASN A 150 6.26 -6.70 -2.09
N ALA A 151 5.39 -5.91 -2.73
CA ALA A 151 4.03 -5.65 -2.25
C ALA A 151 3.17 -6.93 -2.29
N ALA A 152 3.32 -7.75 -3.33
CA ALA A 152 2.65 -9.04 -3.46
C ALA A 152 3.12 -10.03 -2.38
N GLU A 153 4.42 -10.09 -2.07
CA GLU A 153 4.93 -10.88 -0.94
C GLU A 153 4.33 -10.42 0.38
N SER A 154 4.23 -9.10 0.58
CA SER A 154 3.58 -8.52 1.77
C SER A 154 2.09 -8.89 1.84
N MET A 155 1.37 -8.83 0.72
CA MET A 155 -0.03 -9.23 0.63
C MET A 155 -0.21 -10.71 0.98
N LEU A 156 0.55 -11.60 0.33
CA LEU A 156 0.45 -13.05 0.51
C LEU A 156 0.84 -13.50 1.92
N GLY A 157 1.87 -12.90 2.51
CA GLY A 157 2.29 -13.21 3.88
C GLY A 157 1.26 -12.84 4.96
N ARG A 158 0.21 -12.09 4.58
CA ARG A 158 -0.89 -11.66 5.45
C ARG A 158 -2.21 -12.39 5.16
N LEU A 159 -2.23 -13.28 4.18
CA LEU A 159 -3.35 -14.17 3.92
C LEU A 159 -3.12 -15.47 4.71
N ASP A 160 -4.00 -15.78 5.66
CA ASP A 160 -3.92 -16.95 6.56
C ASP A 160 -4.26 -18.27 5.85
N GLY A 161 -3.69 -18.54 4.67
CA GLY A 161 -4.01 -19.73 3.89
C GLY A 161 -3.00 -20.02 2.78
N GLU A 162 -2.91 -21.30 2.42
CA GLU A 162 -2.03 -21.91 1.41
C GLU A 162 -1.56 -20.93 0.33
N GLY A 163 -0.24 -20.71 0.29
CA GLY A 163 0.38 -19.73 -0.58
C GLY A 163 -0.08 -19.94 -2.02
N GLN A 164 -0.70 -18.90 -2.59
CA GLN A 164 -1.31 -18.92 -3.91
C GLN A 164 -0.21 -19.08 -4.98
N PRO A 165 0.04 -20.32 -5.45
CA PRO A 165 1.23 -20.60 -6.24
C PRO A 165 1.08 -20.04 -7.65
N GLU A 166 -0.16 -19.95 -8.15
CA GLU A 166 -0.51 -19.40 -9.45
C GLU A 166 -0.20 -17.90 -9.52
N PHE A 167 -0.63 -17.12 -8.53
CA PHE A 167 -0.34 -15.68 -8.49
C PHE A 167 1.16 -15.37 -8.39
N ARG A 168 1.91 -16.16 -7.61
CA ARG A 168 3.39 -16.05 -7.56
C ARG A 168 4.02 -16.39 -8.91
N SER A 169 3.57 -17.49 -9.53
CA SER A 169 4.02 -17.93 -10.86
C SER A 169 3.76 -16.87 -11.93
N ASP A 170 2.61 -16.20 -11.90
CA ASP A 170 2.28 -15.14 -12.86
C ASP A 170 3.18 -13.90 -12.69
N LEU A 171 3.47 -13.49 -11.46
CA LEU A 171 4.44 -12.42 -11.19
C LEU A 171 5.87 -12.81 -11.58
N ASP A 172 6.25 -14.08 -11.39
CA ASP A 172 7.56 -14.60 -11.81
C ASP A 172 7.67 -14.61 -13.33
N ARG A 173 6.62 -15.01 -14.05
CA ARG A 173 6.53 -14.95 -15.52
C ARG A 173 6.64 -13.52 -16.04
N LEU A 174 5.89 -12.59 -15.44
CA LEU A 174 5.97 -11.18 -15.79
C LEU A 174 7.39 -10.63 -15.55
N THR A 175 7.98 -10.94 -14.40
CA THR A 175 9.35 -10.55 -14.02
C THR A 175 10.36 -11.08 -15.03
N TYR A 176 10.27 -12.36 -15.35
CA TYR A 176 11.14 -13.01 -16.30
C TYR A 176 11.02 -12.39 -17.70
N ALA A 177 9.78 -12.22 -18.18
CA ALA A 177 9.52 -11.64 -19.49
C ALA A 177 10.07 -10.21 -19.61
N VAL A 178 9.75 -9.34 -18.65
CA VAL A 178 10.22 -7.94 -18.64
C VAL A 178 11.75 -7.86 -18.60
N ARG A 179 12.42 -8.67 -17.78
CA ARG A 179 13.88 -8.62 -17.59
C ARG A 179 14.67 -9.26 -18.72
N HIS A 180 14.17 -10.35 -19.32
CA HIS A 180 14.95 -11.20 -20.21
C HIS A 180 14.42 -11.27 -21.64
N GLN A 181 13.12 -11.14 -21.86
CA GLN A 181 12.51 -11.34 -23.17
C GLN A 181 12.15 -10.02 -23.87
N ARG A 182 12.01 -8.92 -23.11
CA ARG A 182 11.60 -7.59 -23.62
C ARG A 182 10.39 -7.69 -24.57
N PRO A 183 9.30 -8.33 -24.11
CA PRO A 183 8.13 -8.55 -24.93
C PRO A 183 7.52 -7.22 -25.40
N SER A 184 6.67 -7.28 -26.43
CA SER A 184 5.93 -6.09 -26.87
C SER A 184 5.03 -5.54 -25.74
N PRO A 185 4.70 -4.24 -25.75
CA PRO A 185 3.83 -3.65 -24.74
C PRO A 185 2.51 -4.41 -24.54
N ARG A 186 1.89 -4.84 -25.64
CA ARG A 186 0.66 -5.66 -25.62
C ARG A 186 0.85 -6.99 -24.90
N ALA A 187 1.99 -7.64 -25.08
CA ALA A 187 2.27 -8.90 -24.40
C ALA A 187 2.50 -8.67 -22.90
N VAL A 188 3.14 -7.56 -22.50
CA VAL A 188 3.24 -7.18 -21.07
C VAL A 188 1.88 -6.91 -20.45
N GLU A 189 1.01 -6.16 -21.11
CA GLU A 189 -0.35 -5.90 -20.61
C GLU A 189 -1.12 -7.19 -20.33
N LEU A 190 -1.01 -8.19 -21.21
CA LEU A 190 -1.63 -9.50 -20.99
C LEU A 190 -1.04 -10.23 -19.78
N LEU A 191 0.27 -10.14 -19.57
CA LEU A 191 0.95 -10.72 -18.41
C LEU A 191 0.63 -9.99 -17.09
N ILE A 192 0.34 -8.68 -17.15
CA ILE A 192 -0.09 -7.88 -16.00
C ILE A 192 -1.52 -8.22 -15.58
N ARG A 193 -2.39 -8.57 -16.53
CA ARG A 193 -3.83 -8.71 -16.29
C ARG A 193 -4.18 -9.72 -15.20
N ALA A 194 -3.64 -10.93 -15.26
CA ALA A 194 -3.92 -11.98 -14.28
C ALA A 194 -3.53 -11.60 -12.83
N PRO A 195 -2.29 -11.15 -12.56
CA PRO A 195 -1.93 -10.71 -11.21
C PRO A 195 -2.73 -9.46 -10.77
N GLN A 196 -3.08 -8.57 -11.71
CA GLN A 196 -3.89 -7.40 -11.39
C GLN A 196 -5.35 -7.76 -11.02
N GLU A 197 -5.98 -8.67 -11.76
CA GLU A 197 -7.32 -9.19 -11.45
C GLU A 197 -7.34 -9.90 -10.09
N TYR A 198 -6.30 -10.68 -9.79
CA TYR A 198 -6.14 -11.29 -8.47
C TYR A 198 -6.02 -10.23 -7.38
N ALA A 199 -5.14 -9.23 -7.52
CA ALA A 199 -5.01 -8.16 -6.54
C ALA A 199 -6.34 -7.40 -6.34
N ARG A 200 -7.09 -7.12 -7.41
CA ARG A 200 -8.42 -6.49 -7.34
C ARG A 200 -9.43 -7.33 -6.57
N SER A 201 -9.40 -8.65 -6.71
CA SER A 201 -10.29 -9.55 -5.94
C SER A 201 -10.06 -9.47 -4.42
N GLN A 202 -8.83 -9.11 -4.00
CA GLN A 202 -8.45 -8.95 -2.60
C GLN A 202 -8.71 -7.52 -2.07
N ARG A 203 -9.09 -6.57 -2.93
CA ARG A 203 -9.46 -5.21 -2.50
C ARG A 203 -10.77 -5.26 -1.68
N PRO A 204 -10.94 -4.40 -0.66
CA PRO A 204 -12.16 -4.40 0.13
C PRO A 204 -13.33 -3.83 -0.69
N THR A 205 -14.24 -4.69 -1.15
CA THR A 205 -15.46 -4.26 -1.86
C THR A 205 -16.42 -3.48 -0.94
N SER A 206 -17.23 -2.60 -1.52
CA SER A 206 -18.29 -1.89 -0.79
C SER A 206 -19.27 -2.85 -0.12
N ILE A 207 -19.55 -4.01 -0.73
CA ILE A 207 -20.44 -5.06 -0.21
C ILE A 207 -19.81 -5.75 1.00
N SER A 208 -18.51 -6.06 0.99
CA SER A 208 -17.83 -6.66 2.15
C SER A 208 -17.80 -5.72 3.37
N ARG A 209 -17.70 -4.40 3.14
CA ARG A 209 -17.77 -3.39 4.22
C ARG A 209 -19.16 -3.30 4.83
N VAL A 210 -20.21 -3.31 4.01
CA VAL A 210 -21.62 -3.31 4.48
C VAL A 210 -21.96 -4.63 5.16
N GLY A 211 -21.60 -5.78 4.59
CA GLY A 211 -21.82 -7.10 5.17
C GLY A 211 -21.12 -7.28 6.53
N GLY A 212 -19.87 -6.84 6.66
CA GLY A 212 -19.15 -6.85 7.94
C GLY A 212 -19.73 -5.89 8.98
N PHE A 213 -20.26 -4.74 8.54
CA PHE A 213 -20.97 -3.79 9.40
C PHE A 213 -22.30 -4.36 9.90
N VAL A 214 -23.09 -4.97 9.01
CA VAL A 214 -24.37 -5.63 9.33
C VAL A 214 -24.13 -6.83 10.25
N LEU A 215 -23.13 -7.67 9.98
CA LEU A 215 -22.76 -8.80 10.86
C LEU A 215 -22.33 -8.32 12.24
N ARG A 216 -21.53 -7.25 12.36
CA ARG A 216 -21.20 -6.67 13.68
C ARG A 216 -22.43 -6.12 14.40
N LEU A 217 -23.38 -5.54 13.67
CA LEU A 217 -24.62 -5.02 14.25
C LEU A 217 -25.52 -6.15 14.77
N LEU A 218 -25.57 -7.27 14.04
CA LEU A 218 -26.31 -8.47 14.42
C LEU A 218 -25.65 -9.21 15.59
N LEU A 219 -24.32 -9.35 15.57
CA LEU A 219 -23.55 -10.01 16.64
C LEU A 219 -23.49 -9.17 17.92
N ARG A 220 -23.60 -7.84 17.84
CA ARG A 220 -23.81 -6.97 19.02
C ARG A 220 -25.23 -7.03 19.58
N ARG A 221 -26.18 -7.65 18.87
CA ARG A 221 -27.60 -7.74 19.26
C ARG A 221 -28.00 -9.07 19.90
N SER A 222 -27.05 -9.94 20.23
CA SER A 222 -27.33 -11.11 21.08
C SER A 222 -26.88 -10.86 22.52
N PRO A 223 -27.74 -10.27 23.39
CA PRO A 223 -27.62 -10.52 24.81
C PRO A 223 -28.15 -11.93 25.09
N THR A 224 -27.28 -12.75 25.66
CA THR A 224 -27.66 -13.90 26.47
C THR A 224 -28.60 -13.45 27.60
N ALA A 225 -29.88 -13.79 27.49
CA ALA A 225 -30.78 -13.98 28.62
C ALA A 225 -31.47 -15.32 28.32
N GLY A 226 -31.05 -16.44 28.91
CA GLY A 226 -31.00 -16.63 30.35
C GLY A 226 -32.35 -17.20 30.74
N ASP A 227 -32.42 -18.53 30.69
CA ASP A 227 -33.58 -19.36 31.02
C ASP A 227 -34.35 -18.86 32.24
N SER A 228 -35.61 -18.53 32.03
CA SER A 228 -36.59 -18.41 33.10
C SER A 228 -37.84 -19.17 32.69
N GLU A 229 -37.92 -20.45 33.09
CA GLU A 229 -39.13 -21.10 33.61
C GLU A 229 -38.94 -22.61 33.86
N ARG A 230 -38.92 -23.03 35.14
CA ARG A 230 -39.96 -23.90 35.76
C ARG A 230 -39.60 -24.42 37.16
N SER A 231 -40.31 -23.85 38.14
CA SER A 231 -41.18 -24.52 39.13
C SER A 231 -40.68 -25.72 39.97
N ARG A 232 -40.51 -25.47 41.28
CA ARG A 232 -40.91 -26.28 42.45
C ARG A 232 -40.53 -25.44 43.68
N GLY A 233 -41.43 -24.93 44.51
CA GLY A 233 -42.49 -25.67 45.20
C GLY A 233 -41.92 -26.20 46.52
N ASP A 234 -41.72 -25.34 47.52
CA ASP A 234 -41.80 -25.82 48.91
C ASP A 234 -42.21 -24.73 49.90
N ARG A 235 -42.99 -25.17 50.89
CA ARG A 235 -43.67 -24.39 51.92
C ARG A 235 -42.77 -24.30 53.16
N GLY A 236 -43.00 -23.28 54.00
CA GLY A 236 -42.91 -23.47 55.45
C GLY A 236 -41.99 -22.55 56.22
N ALA A 237 -42.61 -21.58 56.88
CA ALA A 237 -42.47 -21.27 58.30
C ALA A 237 -41.10 -20.91 58.91
N ALA A 238 -41.06 -19.66 59.38
CA ALA A 238 -40.77 -19.27 60.76
C ALA A 238 -39.30 -19.17 61.24
N THR A 239 -39.10 -18.09 62.02
CA THR A 239 -38.07 -17.87 63.06
C THR A 239 -36.60 -17.75 62.58
N GLY A 240 -35.81 -16.75 62.95
CA GLY A 240 -35.84 -15.96 64.18
C GLY A 240 -35.01 -14.67 64.07
N TRP A 241 -35.53 -13.63 64.72
CA TRP A 241 -34.82 -12.43 65.13
C TRP A 241 -34.02 -12.72 66.42
N ARG A 242 -32.72 -12.37 66.45
CA ARG A 242 -31.93 -11.81 67.57
C ARG A 242 -30.43 -12.08 67.33
N ARG A 243 -29.64 -11.04 67.04
CA ARG A 243 -28.96 -10.13 67.99
C ARG A 243 -27.63 -10.74 68.50
N ARG A 244 -26.50 -10.20 68.02
CA ARG A 244 -25.15 -10.46 68.56
C ARG A 244 -24.28 -9.20 68.44
N VAL A 245 -24.24 -8.41 69.51
CA VAL A 245 -23.18 -7.48 69.97
C VAL A 245 -23.58 -7.25 71.45
N GLU A 246 -22.80 -7.45 72.51
CA GLU A 246 -21.38 -7.21 72.78
C GLU A 246 -20.87 -8.24 73.83
N ASP A 247 -19.61 -8.65 73.71
CA ASP A 247 -18.80 -9.25 74.79
C ASP A 247 -18.06 -8.11 75.53
N PRO A 248 -17.91 -8.18 76.87
CA PRO A 248 -16.92 -7.40 77.60
C PRO A 248 -15.65 -8.24 77.82
N GLY A 249 -14.50 -7.70 77.42
CA GLY A 249 -13.17 -8.23 77.71
C GLY A 249 -12.12 -7.16 77.50
#